data_AF-A0A968PCJ0-F1
#
_entry.id   AF-A0A968PCJ0-F1
#
_cell.length_a   1.000
_cell.length_b   1.000
_cell.length_c   1.000
_cell.angle_alpha   90.00
_cell.angle_beta   90.00
_cell.angle_gamma   90.00
#
_symmetry.space_group_name_H-M   'P 1'
#
loop_
_entity.id
_entity.type
_entity.pdbx_description
1 polymer ?
#
loop_
_entity_poly.entity_id
_entity_poly.type
_entity_poly.pdbx_seq_one_letter_code
_entity_poly.pdbx_strand_id
1 'polypeptide(L)'
;MEWWQAVILGIVEGLTEYLPVSSTGHLLLAQRAMGLEQTDAADAYAVCIQSGAILAVLGLYWHRMKQMTRGLLGKDTQGRALFINIITA
;
A
#
# COMPACT_ATOMS: atom_id res chain seq x y z
N MET A 1 9.70 17.91 8.72
CA MET A 1 8.83 16.82 9.19
C MET A 1 9.53 16.14 10.33
N GLU A 2 8.87 16.06 11.47
CA GLU A 2 9.36 15.38 12.66
C GLU A 2 9.01 13.89 12.64
N TRP A 3 9.78 13.07 13.36
CA TRP A 3 9.59 11.61 13.41
C TRP A 3 8.20 11.20 13.89
N TRP A 4 7.60 11.94 14.82
CA TRP A 4 6.26 11.63 15.34
C TRP A 4 5.16 11.92 14.30
N GLN A 5 5.36 12.92 13.44
CA GLN A 5 4.45 13.22 12.33
C GLN A 5 4.49 12.09 11.29
N ALA A 6 5.69 11.57 11.01
CA ALA A 6 5.87 10.41 10.14
C ALA A 6 5.11 9.18 10.69
N VAL A 7 5.19 8.91 11.99
CA VAL A 7 4.42 7.82 12.64
C VAL A 7 2.92 8.00 12.46
N ILE A 8 2.39 9.22 12.66
CA ILE A 8 0.96 9.51 12.48
C ILE A 8 0.54 9.28 11.03
N LEU A 9 1.27 9.83 10.06
CA LEU A 9 0.97 9.64 8.64
C LEU A 9 1.02 8.16 8.25
N GLY A 10 2.00 7.40 8.76
CA GLY A 10 2.09 5.96 8.53
C GLY A 10 0.91 5.17 9.10
N ILE A 11 0.40 5.54 10.28
CA ILE A 11 -0.81 4.93 10.86
C ILE A 11 -2.04 5.27 10.02
N VAL A 12 -2.20 6.54 9.63
CA VAL A 12 -3.33 6.98 8.79
C VAL A 12 -3.36 6.21 7.48
N GLU A 13 -2.22 6.14 6.78
CA GLU A 13 -2.10 5.38 5.52
C GLU A 13 -2.39 3.89 5.74
N GLY A 14 -1.71 3.26 6.70
CA GLY A 14 -1.84 1.82 6.94
C GLY A 14 -3.25 1.40 7.35
N LEU A 15 -4.03 2.28 7.98
CA LEU A 15 -5.43 2.01 8.31
C LEU A 15 -6.38 2.29 7.14
N THR A 16 -6.17 3.38 6.43
CA THR A 16 -7.14 3.87 5.43
C THR A 16 -6.95 3.29 4.03
N GLU A 17 -5.76 2.80 3.68
CA GLU A 17 -5.47 2.25 2.34
C GLU A 17 -6.30 0.99 2.02
N TYR A 18 -6.65 0.20 3.04
CA TYR A 18 -7.45 -1.02 2.86
C TYR A 18 -8.95 -0.80 3.01
N LEU A 19 -9.36 0.39 3.45
CA LEU A 19 -10.74 0.77 3.66
C LEU A 19 -11.22 1.61 2.46
N PRO A 20 -12.49 1.48 2.03
CA PRO A 20 -13.04 2.26 0.92
C PRO A 20 -13.37 3.70 1.37
N VAL A 21 -12.37 4.43 1.89
CA VAL A 21 -12.53 5.75 2.53
C VAL A 21 -11.58 6.83 1.96
N SER A 22 -10.80 6.52 0.92
CA SER A 22 -9.78 7.40 0.32
C SER A 22 -8.64 7.77 1.29
N SER A 23 -7.54 7.03 1.22
CA SER A 23 -6.31 7.26 2.01
C SER A 23 -5.67 8.61 1.72
N THR A 24 -5.60 9.01 0.44
CA THR A 24 -5.05 10.31 0.00
C THR A 24 -5.75 11.50 0.66
N GLY A 25 -7.08 11.44 0.79
CA GLY A 25 -7.85 12.50 1.45
C GLY A 25 -7.52 12.60 2.95
N HIS A 26 -7.42 11.46 3.64
CA HIS A 26 -7.09 11.41 5.05
C HIS A 26 -5.64 11.86 5.33
N LEU A 27 -4.69 11.48 4.48
CA LEU A 27 -3.31 11.95 4.56
C LEU A 27 -3.22 13.47 4.38
N LEU A 28 -3.92 14.05 3.40
CA LEU A 28 -3.94 15.49 3.18
C LEU A 28 -4.51 16.24 4.39
N LEU A 29 -5.61 15.73 4.98
CA LEU A 29 -6.19 16.31 6.19
C LEU A 29 -5.23 16.23 7.38
N ALA A 30 -4.54 15.10 7.55
CA ALA A 30 -3.54 14.92 8.60
C ALA A 30 -2.33 15.86 8.42
N GLN A 31 -1.83 16.01 7.19
CA GLN A 31 -0.76 16.96 6.85
C GLN A 31 -1.16 18.40 7.18
N ARG A 32 -2.38 18.81 6.78
CA ARG A 32 -2.93 20.14 7.11
C ARG A 32 -3.04 20.37 8.60
N ALA A 33 -3.57 19.40 9.34
CA ALA A 33 -3.69 19.49 10.80
C ALA A 33 -2.34 19.64 11.52
N MET A 34 -1.26 19.09 10.92
CA MET A 34 0.10 19.17 11.45
C MET A 34 0.93 20.33 10.87
N GLY A 35 0.35 21.18 10.01
CA GLY A 35 1.05 22.30 9.37
C GLY A 35 2.13 21.87 8.36
N LEU A 36 1.99 20.68 7.77
CA LEU A 36 2.92 20.09 6.79
C LEU A 36 2.46 20.28 5.34
N GLU A 37 1.39 21.03 5.11
CA GLU A 37 0.82 21.28 3.80
C GLU A 37 1.86 21.84 2.82
N GLN A 38 1.92 21.25 1.61
CA GLN A 38 2.81 21.66 0.50
C GLN A 38 4.30 21.63 0.85
N THR A 39 4.72 20.73 1.72
CA THR A 39 6.15 20.48 1.94
C THR A 39 6.59 19.29 1.09
N ASP A 40 7.67 19.48 0.32
CA ASP A 40 8.25 18.40 -0.52
C ASP A 40 8.54 17.13 0.29
N ALA A 41 8.92 17.29 1.56
CA ALA A 41 9.15 16.19 2.48
C ALA A 41 7.87 15.40 2.81
N ALA A 42 6.73 16.07 3.05
CA ALA A 42 5.47 15.41 3.35
C ALA A 42 4.88 14.70 2.13
N ASP A 43 5.03 15.31 0.95
CA ASP A 43 4.57 14.73 -0.31
C ASP A 43 5.42 13.50 -0.69
N ALA A 44 6.76 13.61 -0.60
CA ALA A 44 7.64 12.48 -0.81
C ALA A 44 7.36 11.35 0.18
N TYR A 45 7.13 11.68 1.47
CA TYR A 45 6.81 10.69 2.48
C TYR A 45 5.48 9.99 2.20
N ALA A 46 4.43 10.73 1.81
CA ALA A 46 3.13 10.15 1.46
C ALA A 46 3.24 9.08 0.36
N VAL A 47 4.06 9.35 -0.67
CA VAL A 47 4.34 8.36 -1.72
C VAL A 47 5.16 7.17 -1.17
N CYS A 48 6.17 7.44 -0.33
CA CYS A 48 7.00 6.39 0.25
C CYS A 48 6.22 5.44 1.16
N ILE A 49 5.31 5.94 2.01
CA ILE A 49 4.58 5.09 2.96
C ILE A 49 3.57 4.15 2.30
N GLN A 50 3.02 4.53 1.15
CA GLN A 50 2.15 3.66 0.37
C GLN A 50 2.86 2.36 -0.05
N SER A 51 4.16 2.43 -0.32
CA SER A 51 4.97 1.22 -0.57
C SER A 51 4.98 0.26 0.63
N GLY A 52 4.92 0.78 1.85
CA GLY A 52 4.76 0.00 3.07
C GLY A 52 3.41 -0.72 3.13
N ALA A 53 2.33 -0.04 2.72
CA ALA A 53 1.01 -0.66 2.62
C ALA A 53 0.97 -1.78 1.56
N ILE A 54 1.65 -1.59 0.42
CA ILE A 54 1.81 -2.65 -0.60
C ILE A 54 2.60 -3.83 -0.03
N LEU A 55 3.71 -3.58 0.67
CA LEU A 55 4.53 -4.64 1.28
C LEU A 55 3.74 -5.44 2.33
N ALA A 56 2.88 -4.79 3.11
CA ALA A 56 2.01 -5.47 4.05
C ALA A 56 1.02 -6.43 3.35
N VAL A 57 0.44 -6.04 2.21
CA VAL A 57 -0.42 -6.93 1.39
C VAL A 57 0.39 -8.09 0.79
N LEU A 58 1.59 -7.83 0.27
CA LEU A 58 2.47 -8.87 -0.25
C LEU A 58 2.86 -9.89 0.83
N GLY A 59 3.09 -9.43 2.06
CA GLY A 59 3.34 -10.29 3.22
C GLY A 59 2.10 -11.11 3.61
N LEU A 60 0.93 -10.45 3.71
CA LEU A 60 -0.33 -11.10 4.05
C LEU A 60 -0.72 -12.21 3.04
N TYR A 61 -0.52 -11.96 1.75
CA TYR A 61 -0.83 -12.89 0.67
C TYR A 61 0.37 -13.67 0.14
N TRP A 62 1.45 -13.79 0.93
CA TRP A 62 2.71 -14.42 0.51
C TRP A 62 2.53 -15.82 -0.09
N HIS A 63 1.63 -16.65 0.46
CA HIS A 63 1.36 -17.97 -0.09
C HIS A 63 0.71 -17.92 -1.48
N ARG A 64 -0.24 -17.00 -1.69
CA ARG A 64 -0.89 -16.79 -3.00
C ARG A 64 0.10 -16.23 -4.02
N MET A 65 0.99 -15.33 -3.59
CA MET A 65 2.09 -14.84 -4.44
C MET A 65 2.97 -16.00 -4.92
N LYS A 66 3.36 -16.93 -4.02
CA LYS A 66 4.12 -18.13 -4.41
C LYS A 66 3.33 -19.06 -5.34
N GLN A 67 2.03 -19.20 -5.14
CA GLN A 67 1.19 -19.99 -6.05
C GLN A 67 1.18 -19.38 -7.45
N MET A 68 1.01 -18.06 -7.58
CA MET A 68 1.07 -17.38 -8.87
C MET A 68 2.44 -17.50 -9.55
N THR A 69 3.54 -17.34 -8.80
CA THR A 69 4.88 -17.51 -9.38
C THR A 69 5.14 -18.95 -9.83
N ARG A 70 4.68 -19.96 -9.07
CA ARG A 70 4.73 -21.36 -9.49
C ARG A 70 3.84 -21.64 -10.70
N GLY A 71 2.70 -20.96 -10.80
CA GLY A 71 1.79 -21.06 -11.94
C GLY A 71 2.37 -20.47 -13.22
N LEU A 72 3.08 -19.34 -13.12
CA LEU A 72 3.86 -18.76 -14.22
C LEU A 72 4.97 -19.70 -14.71
N LEU A 73 5.59 -20.46 -13.79
CA LEU A 73 6.59 -21.49 -14.11
C LEU A 73 5.96 -22.80 -14.63
N GLY A 74 4.65 -22.84 -14.88
CA GLY A 74 3.94 -24.01 -15.41
C GLY A 74 3.74 -25.15 -14.41
N LYS A 75 4.04 -24.94 -13.13
CA LYS A 75 3.94 -25.96 -12.07
C LYS A 75 2.59 -25.98 -11.36
N ASP A 76 1.75 -24.96 -11.57
CA ASP A 76 0.47 -24.81 -10.88
C ASP A 76 -0.59 -24.18 -11.80
N THR A 77 -1.60 -24.96 -12.20
CA THR A 77 -2.69 -24.48 -13.06
C THR A 77 -3.63 -23.51 -12.33
N GLN A 78 -3.82 -23.66 -11.02
CA GLN A 78 -4.62 -22.73 -10.20
C GLN A 78 -3.89 -21.41 -10.01
N GLY A 79 -2.58 -21.47 -9.73
CA GLY A 79 -1.74 -20.28 -9.66
C GLY A 79 -1.73 -19.47 -10.96
N ARG A 80 -1.73 -20.14 -12.11
CA ARG A 80 -1.81 -19.47 -13.42
C ARG A 80 -3.17 -18.82 -13.65
N ALA A 81 -4.27 -19.49 -13.27
CA ALA A 81 -5.62 -18.94 -13.39
C ALA A 81 -5.80 -17.69 -12.51
N LEU A 82 -5.30 -17.74 -11.27
CA LEU A 82 -5.30 -16.59 -10.36
C LEU A 82 -4.55 -15.39 -10.95
N PHE A 83 -3.37 -15.62 -11.53
CA PHE A 83 -2.58 -14.59 -12.19
C PHE A 83 -3.32 -13.95 -13.38
N ILE A 84 -3.89 -14.78 -14.27
CA ILE A 84 -4.66 -14.30 -15.42
C ILE A 84 -5.85 -13.45 -14.95
N ASN A 85 -6.61 -13.93 -13.97
CA ASN A 85 -7.77 -13.22 -13.45
C ASN A 85 -7.41 -11.83 -12.92
N ILE A 86 -6.26 -11.68 -12.26
CA ILE A 86 -5.80 -10.38 -11.75
C ILE A 86 -5.37 -9.43 -12.88
N ILE A 87 -4.77 -9.94 -13.96
CA ILE A 87 -4.39 -9.11 -15.11
C ILE A 87 -5.61 -8.65 -15.92
N THR A 88 -6.65 -9.48 -15.99
CA THR A 88 -7.85 -9.18 -16.78
C THR A 88 -8.93 -8.41 -16.02
N ALA A 89 -8.81 -8.31 -14.69
CA ALA A 89 -9.73 -7.58 -13.82
C ALA A 89 -9.45 -6.08 -13.86
#